data_AF-A0A7D9DKB1-F1
#
_entry.id   AF-A0A7D9DKB1-F1
#
_cell.length_a   1.000
_cell.length_b   1.000
_cell.length_c   1.000
_cell.angle_alpha   90.00
_cell.angle_beta   90.00
_cell.angle_gamma   90.00
#
_symmetry.space_group_name_H-M   'P 1'
#
loop_
_entity.id
_entity.type
_entity.pdbx_description
1 polymer ?
#
loop_
_entity_poly.entity_id
_entity_poly.type
_entity_poly.pdbx_seq_one_letter_code
_entity_poly.pdbx_strand_id
1 'polypeptide(L)'
;MAANRTAKKGDWHTINMPVKNKIVPLNVGFTDEKMKKIKLGFIPEEMEEKWFIYYDEEDESLYLHRSWTGFCVFIVKFKKIDSGYAAVSALVLIKDVKFYIM
;
A
#
# COMPACT_ATOMS: atom_id res chain seq x y z
N MET A 1 9.36 -8.47 18.72
CA MET A 1 10.36 -7.54 18.18
C MET A 1 10.18 -7.62 16.69
N ALA A 2 9.52 -6.63 16.09
CA ALA A 2 9.23 -6.71 14.68
C ALA A 2 10.51 -6.72 13.87
N ALA A 3 10.65 -7.73 13.01
CA ALA A 3 11.82 -7.91 12.18
C ALA A 3 12.08 -6.61 11.41
N ASN A 4 13.26 -6.02 11.63
CA ASN A 4 13.69 -4.70 11.16
C ASN A 4 14.01 -4.72 9.65
N ARG A 5 13.11 -5.26 8.82
CA ARG A 5 13.30 -5.46 7.37
C ARG A 5 12.17 -4.81 6.57
N THR A 6 12.54 -4.21 5.45
CA THR A 6 11.60 -3.63 4.48
C THR A 6 10.65 -4.71 3.95
N ALA A 7 9.35 -4.44 4.00
CA ALA A 7 8.32 -5.31 3.46
C ALA A 7 8.41 -5.40 1.93
N LYS A 8 8.34 -6.62 1.40
CA LYS A 8 8.35 -6.93 -0.03
C LYS A 8 7.12 -7.73 -0.39
N LYS A 9 6.65 -7.63 -1.64
CA LYS A 9 5.47 -8.33 -2.16
C LYS A 9 5.36 -9.82 -1.78
N GLY A 10 6.48 -10.54 -1.72
CA GLY A 10 6.54 -11.96 -1.38
C GLY A 10 6.55 -12.30 0.12
N ASP A 11 6.57 -11.30 1.00
CA ASP A 11 6.57 -11.49 2.46
C ASP A 11 5.19 -11.87 3.01
N TRP A 12 4.14 -11.79 2.18
CA TRP A 12 2.77 -12.09 2.58
C TRP A 12 1.96 -12.70 1.43
N HIS A 13 0.87 -13.39 1.75
CA HIS A 13 -0.09 -13.82 0.74
C HIS A 13 -0.82 -12.60 0.16
N THR A 14 -0.66 -12.35 -1.14
CA THR A 14 -1.27 -11.20 -1.81
C THR A 14 -2.13 -11.61 -3.00
N ILE A 15 -3.29 -10.96 -3.10
CA ILE A 15 -4.19 -11.02 -4.25
C ILE A 15 -4.16 -9.65 -4.92
N ASN A 16 -3.92 -9.63 -6.23
CA ASN A 16 -3.85 -8.41 -7.03
C ASN A 16 -5.13 -7.56 -6.93
N MET A 17 -5.00 -6.26 -7.18
CA MET A 17 -6.14 -5.35 -7.25
C MET A 17 -7.22 -5.89 -8.22
N PRO A 18 -8.46 -6.10 -7.74
CA PRO A 18 -9.57 -6.55 -8.57
C PRO A 18 -9.93 -5.56 -9.69
N VAL A 19 -10.54 -6.06 -10.77
CA VAL A 19 -10.93 -5.27 -11.95
C VAL A 19 -11.90 -4.13 -11.61
N LYS A 20 -12.79 -4.33 -10.64
CA LYS A 20 -13.75 -3.30 -10.21
C LYS A 20 -13.09 -2.33 -9.22
N ASN A 21 -12.46 -1.30 -9.75
CA ASN A 21 -11.74 -0.28 -8.99
C ASN A 21 -11.97 1.13 -9.58
N LYS A 22 -11.54 2.17 -8.85
CA LYS A 22 -11.55 3.57 -9.30
C LYS A 22 -10.17 4.17 -9.12
N ILE A 23 -9.78 5.05 -10.04
CA ILE A 23 -8.69 5.99 -9.79
C ILE A 23 -9.25 7.23 -9.08
N VAL A 24 -8.60 7.61 -7.99
CA VAL A 24 -8.84 8.85 -7.26
C VAL A 24 -7.58 9.71 -7.37
N PRO A 25 -7.65 10.93 -7.93
CA PRO A 25 -6.50 11.83 -7.97
C PRO A 25 -6.11 12.26 -6.56
N LEU A 26 -4.81 12.34 -6.30
CA LEU A 26 -4.26 12.82 -5.03
C LEU A 26 -3.33 14.01 -5.29
N ASN A 27 -3.20 14.86 -4.28
CA ASN A 27 -2.25 15.97 -4.30
C ASN A 27 -1.66 16.13 -2.90
N VAL A 28 -0.83 15.16 -2.50
CA VAL A 28 -0.23 15.12 -1.16
C VAL A 28 1.28 14.96 -1.29
N GLY A 29 2.02 15.93 -0.75
CA GLY A 29 3.49 15.95 -0.74
C GLY A 29 4.11 15.27 0.48
N PHE A 30 5.24 14.61 0.28
CA PHE A 30 6.04 13.95 1.30
C PHE A 30 7.50 14.34 1.18
N THR A 31 8.12 14.64 2.32
CA THR A 31 9.58 14.82 2.38
C THR A 31 10.29 13.48 2.14
N ASP A 32 11.56 13.52 1.77
CA ASP A 32 12.35 12.30 1.58
C ASP A 32 12.41 11.42 2.83
N GLU A 33 12.48 12.03 4.03
CA GLU A 33 12.47 11.29 5.30
C GLU A 33 11.14 10.57 5.55
N LYS A 34 10.00 11.21 5.22
CA LYS A 34 8.69 10.57 5.31
C LYS A 34 8.57 9.45 4.28
N MET A 35 9.05 9.67 3.06
CA MET A 35 9.01 8.65 2.02
C MET A 35 9.87 7.43 2.39
N LYS A 36 11.03 7.62 3.01
CA LYS A 36 11.85 6.51 3.54
C LYS A 36 11.04 5.62 4.47
N LYS A 37 10.22 6.20 5.37
CA LYS A 37 9.35 5.43 6.26
C LYS A 37 8.22 4.72 5.52
N ILE A 38 7.59 5.39 4.56
CA ILE A 38 6.55 4.78 3.71
C ILE A 38 7.09 3.56 2.96
N LYS A 39 8.30 3.67 2.40
CA LYS A 39 8.97 2.60 1.66
C LYS A 39 9.31 1.38 2.50
N LEU A 40 9.40 1.49 3.83
CA LEU A 40 9.57 0.33 4.71
C LEU A 40 8.36 -0.60 4.68
N GLY A 41 7.18 -0.08 4.37
CA GLY A 41 5.93 -0.83 4.40
C GLY A 41 5.56 -1.28 5.80
N PHE A 42 4.83 -2.39 5.89
CA PHE A 42 4.34 -2.97 7.13
C PHE A 42 4.05 -4.46 6.94
N ILE A 43 4.67 -5.32 7.75
CA ILE A 43 4.38 -6.75 7.83
C ILE A 43 3.64 -6.99 9.14
N PRO A 44 2.42 -7.57 9.11
CA PRO A 44 1.68 -7.87 10.32
C PRO A 44 2.32 -9.04 11.09
N GLU A 45 2.41 -8.92 12.41
CA GLU A 45 2.87 -9.94 13.35
C GLU A 45 1.71 -10.66 14.05
N GLU A 46 0.59 -9.97 14.24
CA GLU A 46 -0.55 -10.44 15.03
C GLU A 46 -1.88 -10.35 14.26
N MET A 47 -2.91 -11.03 14.77
CA MET A 47 -4.22 -11.12 14.09
C MET A 47 -4.96 -9.78 14.00
N GLU A 48 -4.72 -8.86 14.94
CA GLU A 48 -5.32 -7.52 14.99
C GLU A 48 -4.68 -6.56 13.98
N GLU A 49 -3.51 -6.91 13.46
CA GLU A 49 -2.79 -6.11 12.48
C GLU A 49 -3.36 -6.36 11.10
N LYS A 50 -4.36 -5.54 10.76
CA LYS A 50 -5.27 -5.73 9.63
C LYS A 50 -4.66 -5.52 8.24
N TRP A 51 -3.43 -5.06 8.14
CA TRP A 51 -2.82 -4.63 6.90
C TRP A 51 -1.48 -5.30 6.66
N PHE A 52 -1.21 -5.58 5.40
CA PHE A 52 0.11 -5.84 4.86
C PHE A 52 0.38 -4.75 3.82
N ILE A 53 1.51 -4.07 3.93
CA ILE A 53 1.86 -2.93 3.09
C ILE A 53 3.27 -3.12 2.55
N TYR A 54 3.46 -2.93 1.26
CA TYR A 54 4.79 -2.90 0.65
C TYR A 54 4.87 -1.80 -0.40
N TYR A 55 6.08 -1.32 -0.65
CA TYR A 55 6.37 -0.39 -1.72
C TYR A 55 7.08 -1.12 -2.85
N ASP A 56 6.65 -0.87 -4.08
CA ASP A 56 7.29 -1.36 -5.30
C ASP A 56 8.07 -0.21 -5.96
N GLU A 57 9.38 -0.38 -6.06
CA GLU A 57 10.27 0.63 -6.65
C GLU A 57 10.19 0.63 -8.19
N GLU A 58 9.77 -0.47 -8.82
CA GLU A 58 9.68 -0.56 -10.28
C GLU A 58 8.53 0.29 -10.83
N ASP A 59 7.42 0.36 -10.08
CA ASP A 59 6.24 1.13 -10.48
C ASP A 59 5.97 2.34 -9.58
N GLU A 60 6.85 2.66 -8.64
CA GLU A 60 6.69 3.78 -7.70
C GLU A 60 5.36 3.77 -6.91
N SER A 61 4.88 2.58 -6.53
CA SER A 61 3.56 2.44 -5.88
C SER A 61 3.63 1.78 -4.51
N LEU A 62 2.77 2.24 -3.61
CA LEU A 62 2.52 1.62 -2.32
C LEU A 62 1.25 0.75 -2.40
N TYR A 63 1.40 -0.53 -2.12
CA TYR A 63 0.33 -1.51 -2.15
C TYR A 63 -0.16 -1.79 -0.73
N LEU A 64 -1.47 -1.66 -0.49
CA LEU A 64 -2.10 -1.95 0.78
C LEU A 64 -3.06 -3.13 0.63
N HIS A 65 -2.71 -4.22 1.31
CA HIS A 65 -3.46 -5.46 1.34
C HIS A 65 -4.06 -5.70 2.72
N ARG A 66 -5.22 -6.35 2.77
CA ARG A 66 -5.74 -6.90 4.02
C ARG A 66 -4.88 -8.09 4.44
N SER A 67 -4.42 -8.12 5.69
CA SER A 67 -3.54 -9.17 6.18
C SER A 67 -4.20 -10.55 6.14
N TRP A 68 -5.45 -10.68 6.58
CA TRP A 68 -6.13 -11.98 6.57
C TRP A 68 -6.34 -12.50 5.14
N THR A 69 -6.96 -11.71 4.27
CA THR A 69 -7.42 -12.21 2.95
C THR A 69 -6.38 -12.07 1.85
N GLY A 70 -5.37 -11.22 2.04
CA GLY A 70 -4.45 -10.80 0.99
C GLY A 70 -5.07 -9.85 -0.04
N PHE A 71 -6.34 -9.46 0.05
CA PHE A 71 -6.96 -8.57 -0.94
C PHE A 71 -6.30 -7.19 -0.98
N CYS A 72 -5.87 -6.77 -2.16
CA CYS A 72 -5.43 -5.41 -2.40
C CYS A 72 -6.63 -4.45 -2.36
N VAL A 73 -6.56 -3.44 -1.50
CA VAL A 73 -7.63 -2.43 -1.31
C VAL A 73 -7.21 -1.10 -1.92
N PHE A 74 -5.93 -0.75 -1.79
CA PHE A 74 -5.38 0.50 -2.30
C PHE A 74 -4.04 0.26 -2.99
N ILE A 75 -3.83 0.97 -4.10
CA ILE A 75 -2.52 1.17 -4.71
C ILE A 75 -2.31 2.66 -4.83
N VAL A 76 -1.33 3.21 -4.12
CA VAL A 76 -1.02 4.65 -4.16
C VAL A 76 0.20 4.86 -5.04
N LYS A 77 0.02 5.60 -6.15
CA LYS A 77 1.09 5.97 -7.06
C LYS A 77 1.80 7.21 -6.55
N PHE A 78 3.13 7.14 -6.48
CA PHE A 78 3.98 8.26 -6.16
C PHE A 78 4.70 8.76 -7.41
N LYS A 79 5.22 9.98 -7.31
CA LYS A 79 6.15 10.56 -8.28
C LYS A 79 7.22 11.34 -7.53
N LYS A 80 8.48 11.20 -7.94
CA LYS A 80 9.56 12.05 -7.45
C LYS A 80 9.37 13.49 -7.92
N ILE A 81 9.56 14.44 -7.01
CA ILE A 81 9.53 15.89 -7.25
C ILE A 81 10.76 16.54 -6.57
N ASP A 82 11.04 17.80 -6.89
CA ASP A 82 12.22 18.51 -6.36
C ASP A 82 12.26 18.54 -4.82
N SER A 83 11.10 18.67 -4.18
CA SER A 83 10.96 18.73 -2.71
C SER A 83 10.73 17.36 -2.04
N GLY A 84 10.91 16.25 -2.76
CA GLY A 84 10.68 14.90 -2.25
C GLY A 84 9.79 14.06 -3.17
N TYR A 85 8.60 13.70 -2.70
CA TYR A 85 7.64 12.87 -3.44
C TYR A 85 6.24 13.44 -3.36
N ALA A 86 5.42 13.17 -4.37
CA ALA A 86 3.99 13.43 -4.35
C ALA A 86 3.22 12.13 -4.55
N ALA A 87 2.21 11.86 -3.73
CA ALA A 87 1.17 10.89 -4.07
C ALA A 87 0.24 11.56 -5.09
N VAL A 88 0.18 11.00 -6.30
CA VAL A 88 -0.51 11.60 -7.45
C VAL A 88 -1.86 10.95 -7.74
N SER A 89 -2.02 9.69 -7.37
CA SER A 89 -3.29 8.98 -7.50
C SER A 89 -3.35 7.76 -6.59
N ALA A 90 -4.56 7.33 -6.24
CA ALA A 90 -4.81 6.03 -5.65
C ALA A 90 -5.78 5.23 -6.52
N LEU A 91 -5.44 3.99 -6.83
CA LEU A 91 -6.39 2.99 -7.29
C LEU A 91 -7.09 2.41 -6.05
N VAL A 92 -8.41 2.51 -6.01
CA VAL A 92 -9.25 2.15 -4.86
C VAL A 92 -10.23 1.07 -5.28
N LEU A 93 -10.30 -0.01 -4.52
CA LEU A 93 -11.29 -1.06 -4.72
C LEU A 93 -12.73 -0.49 -4.62
N ILE A 94 -13.58 -0.77 -5.61
CA ILE A 94 -15.03 -0.45 -5.56
C ILE A 94 -15.83 -1.74 -5.49
N LYS A 95 -16.23 -2.18 -4.29
CA LYS A 95 -17.25 -3.23 -4.11
C LYS A 95 -18.10 -2.91 -2.88
N ASP A 96 -19.31 -3.47 -2.83
CA ASP A 96 -20.11 -3.51 -1.61
C ASP A 96 -19.25 -4.10 -0.48
N VAL A 97 -18.88 -3.22 0.44
CA VAL A 97 -17.82 -3.37 1.43
C VAL A 97 -18.07 -4.53 2.41
N LYS A 98 -19.27 -5.09 2.43
CA LYS A 98 -19.74 -6.06 3.43
C LYS A 98 -19.04 -7.42 3.39
N PHE A 99 -18.44 -7.82 2.26
CA PHE A 99 -17.91 -9.19 2.11
C PHE A 99 -16.40 -9.34 2.32
N TYR A 100 -15.64 -8.24 2.44
CA TYR A 100 -14.17 -8.30 2.34
C TYR A 100 -13.39 -7.52 3.41
N ILE A 101 -14.07 -6.79 4.31
CA ILE A 101 -13.43 -6.01 5.41
C ILE A 101 -13.90 -6.46 6.79
N MET A 102 -14.24 -7.75 6.94
CA MET A 102 -14.25 -8.33 8.28
C MET A 102 -12.81 -8.39 8.82
#